data_AF-A0A7W0QR10-F1
#
_entry.id   AF-A0A7W0QR10-F1
#
_cell.length_a   1.000
_cell.length_b   1.000
_cell.length_c   1.000
_cell.angle_alpha   90.00
_cell.angle_beta   90.00
_cell.angle_gamma   90.00
#
_symmetry.space_group_name_H-M   'P 1'
#
loop_
_entity.id
_entity.type
_entity.pdbx_description
1 polymer ?
#
loop_
_entity_poly.entity_id
_entity_poly.type
_entity_poly.pdbx_seq_one_letter_code
_entity_poly.pdbx_strand_id
1 'polypeptide(L)' 'GKSTREISDSLFISPRTTTTHINNILGKIDVTSRAAAVAWAMRTGLT' A
#
# COMPACT_ATOMS: atom_id res chain seq x y z
N GLY A 1 4.79 -8.47 -6.21
CA GLY A 1 3.81 -7.60 -5.53
C GLY A 1 2.60 -7.43 -6.44
N LYS A 2 1.39 -7.39 -5.87
CA LYS A 2 0.15 -7.18 -6.65
C LYS A 2 0.07 -5.75 -7.18
N SER A 3 -0.45 -5.58 -8.39
CA SER A 3 -0.83 -4.28 -8.96
C SER A 3 -2.00 -3.66 -8.21
N THR A 4 -2.21 -2.35 -8.37
CA THR A 4 -3.40 -1.67 -7.80
C THR A 4 -4.68 -2.35 -8.27
N ARG A 5 -4.74 -2.80 -9.53
CA ARG A 5 -5.92 -3.48 -10.10
C ARG A 5 -6.18 -4.81 -9.39
N GLU A 6 -5.17 -5.68 -9.27
CA GLU A 6 -5.31 -6.98 -8.58
C GLU A 6 -5.70 -6.83 -7.11
N ILE A 7 -5.17 -5.82 -6.40
CA ILE A 7 -5.57 -5.52 -5.01
C ILE A 7 -7.05 -5.13 -4.97
N SER A 8 -7.46 -4.22 -5.87
CA SER A 8 -8.82 -3.70 -5.96
C SER A 8 -9.83 -4.81 -6.24
N ASP A 9 -9.52 -5.66 -7.21
CA ASP A 9 -10.35 -6.81 -7.59
C ASP A 9 -10.49 -7.79 -6.42
N SER A 10 -9.41 -8.08 -5.69
CA SER A 10 -9.43 -8.98 -4.53
C SER A 10 -10.20 -8.44 -3.32
N LEU A 11 -10.35 -7.12 -3.23
CA LEU A 11 -11.03 -6.43 -2.13
C LEU A 11 -12.43 -5.93 -2.53
N PHE A 12 -12.88 -6.18 -3.76
CA PHE A 12 -14.15 -5.70 -4.31
C PHE A 12 -14.34 -4.18 -4.21
N ILE A 13 -13.26 -3.41 -4.36
CA ILE A 13 -13.27 -1.93 -4.31
C ILE A 13 -12.71 -1.33 -5.60
N SER A 14 -12.94 -0.03 -5.82
CA SER A 14 -12.42 0.64 -7.01
C SER A 14 -10.89 0.83 -6.96
N PRO A 15 -10.19 0.86 -8.11
CA PRO A 15 -8.77 1.22 -8.18
C PRO A 15 -8.43 2.59 -7.55
N ARG A 16 -9.38 3.54 -7.60
CA ARG A 16 -9.25 4.84 -6.94
C ARG A 16 -9.22 4.68 -5.42
N THR A 17 -10.12 3.89 -4.86
CA THR A 17 -10.18 3.60 -3.41
C THR A 17 -8.88 2.97 -2.93
N THR A 18 -8.38 1.95 -3.63
CA THR A 18 -7.08 1.32 -3.33
C THR A 18 -5.93 2.33 -3.37
N THR A 19 -5.88 3.20 -4.39
CA THR A 19 -4.86 4.25 -4.51
C THR A 19 -4.90 5.21 -3.32
N THR A 20 -6.10 5.65 -2.92
CA THR A 20 -6.28 6.52 -1.74
C THR A 20 -5.77 5.85 -0.46
N HIS A 21 -6.10 4.57 -0.23
CA HIS A 21 -5.59 3.85 0.94
C HIS A 21 -4.08 3.73 0.94
N ILE A 22 -3.47 3.48 -0.22
CA ILE A 22 -2.01 3.40 -0.33
C ILE A 22 -1.39 4.75 -0.01
N ASN A 23 -1.87 5.85 -0.60
CA ASN A 23 -1.36 7.19 -0.29
C ASN A 23 -1.49 7.53 1.20
N ASN A 24 -2.61 7.14 1.83
CA ASN A 24 -2.81 7.34 3.26
C ASN A 24 -1.84 6.51 4.10
N ILE A 25 -1.59 5.25 3.74
CA ILE A 25 -0.61 4.40 4.44
C ILE A 25 0.79 4.99 4.30
N LEU A 26 1.19 5.39 3.08
CA LEU A 26 2.46 6.03 2.80
C LEU A 26 2.67 7.28 3.67
N GLY A 27 1.65 8.15 3.77
CA GLY A 27 1.69 9.32 4.64
C GLY A 27 1.75 8.98 6.13
N LYS A 28 1.05 7.94 6.58
CA LYS A 28 1.06 7.52 8.00
C LYS A 28 2.42 7.01 8.48
N ILE A 29 3.20 6.41 7.59
CA ILE A 29 4.53 5.85 7.92
C ILE A 29 5.68 6.72 7.39
N ASP A 30 5.38 7.91 6.90
CA ASP A 30 6.33 8.90 6.37
C ASP A 30 7.27 8.36 5.28
N VAL A 31 6.69 7.69 4.27
CA VAL A 31 7.44 7.20 3.10
C VAL A 31 6.74 7.57 1.79
N THR A 32 7.48 7.67 0.70
CA THR A 32 6.96 8.16 -0.59
C THR A 32 6.73 7.08 -1.65
N SER A 33 7.08 5.81 -1.35
CA SER A 33 6.94 4.72 -2.32
C SER A 33 6.52 3.40 -1.67
N ARG A 34 5.88 2.54 -2.48
CA ARG A 34 5.54 1.18 -2.08
C ARG A 34 6.76 0.36 -1.66
N ALA A 35 7.90 0.54 -2.34
CA ALA A 35 9.13 -0.15 -1.98
C ALA A 35 9.65 0.31 -0.60
N ALA A 36 9.61 1.61 -0.33
CA ALA A 36 9.97 2.15 0.98
C ALA A 36 9.00 1.66 2.09
N ALA A 37 7.71 1.53 1.78
CA ALA A 37 6.73 0.96 2.71
C ALA A 37 6.99 -0.52 3.04
N VAL A 38 7.37 -1.33 2.05
CA VAL A 38 7.79 -2.73 2.27
C VAL A 38 9.03 -2.78 3.14
N ALA A 39 10.05 -1.96 2.84
CA ALA A 39 11.27 -1.90 3.65
C ALA A 39 10.98 -1.42 5.09
N TRP A 40 10.05 -0.47 5.25
CA TRP A 40 9.59 -0.03 6.57
C TRP A 40 8.93 -1.17 7.34
N ALA A 41 8.00 -1.92 6.71
CA ALA A 41 7.32 -3.06 7.33
C ALA A 41 8.31 -4.16 7.78
N MET A 42 9.33 -4.46 6.97
CA MET A 42 10.39 -5.41 7.33
C MET A 42 11.17 -4.97 8.57
N ARG A 43 11.51 -3.67 8.67
CA ARG A 43 12.25 -3.12 9.82
C ARG A 43 11.42 -3.08 11.10
N THR A 44 10.10 -2.93 10.99
CA THR A 44 9.18 -2.81 12.13
C THR A 44 8.52 -4.12 12.54
N GLY A 45 8.80 -5.23 11.84
CA GLY A 45 8.24 -6.55 12.15
C GLY A 45 6.76 -6.70 11.72
N LEU A 46 6.33 -5.93 10.72
CA LEU A 46 4.95 -5.90 10.22
C LEU A 46 4.77 -6.72 8.93
N THR A 47 5.63 -7.73 8.71
CA THR A 47 5.64 -8.64 7.56
C THR A 47 4.96 -9.96 7.84
#